data_AF-C5KRC5-F1
#
_entry.id   AF-C5KRC5-F1
#
_cell.length_a   1.000
_cell.length_b   1.000
_cell.length_c   1.000
_cell.angle_alpha   90.00
_cell.angle_beta   90.00
_cell.angle_gamma   90.00
#
_symmetry.space_group_name_H-M   'P 1'
#
loop_
_entity.id
_entity.type
_entity.pdbx_description
1 polymer ?
#
loop_
_entity_poly.entity_id
_entity_poly.type
_entity_poly.pdbx_seq_one_letter_code
_entity_poly.pdbx_strand_id
1 'polypeptide(L)'
;MSFGAGMDTGGGDKKPPRRPLIPVNVRVFHDAVTQHSGGDDIEVFGAAARVVEILGNARDVEHDGLAIHWTLDDFTGSVRCKMYLEESDTTGRDKVNEILKNGK
;
A
#
# COMPACT_ATOMS: atom_id res chain seq x y z
N MET A 1 -4.60 28.52 -53.90
CA MET A 1 -4.08 27.61 -52.87
C MET A 1 -3.42 28.44 -51.78
N SER A 2 -3.89 28.34 -50.54
CA SER A 2 -3.09 28.34 -49.30
C SER A 2 -4.08 28.38 -48.12
N PHE A 3 -4.19 27.26 -47.41
CA PHE A 3 -4.95 27.15 -46.16
C PHE A 3 -3.96 27.40 -45.02
N GLY A 4 -4.11 28.54 -44.33
CA GLY A 4 -3.34 28.86 -43.13
C GLY A 4 -3.83 28.02 -41.96
N ALA A 5 -2.91 27.23 -41.40
CA ALA A 5 -3.15 26.25 -40.36
C ALA A 5 -3.72 26.86 -39.08
N GLY A 6 -4.80 26.25 -38.57
CA GLY A 6 -5.28 26.49 -37.22
C GLY A 6 -4.26 25.99 -36.19
N MET A 7 -3.91 26.86 -35.25
CA MET A 7 -3.26 26.44 -34.00
C MET A 7 -4.29 25.67 -33.16
N ASP A 8 -4.18 24.34 -33.21
CA ASP A 8 -4.81 23.44 -32.26
C ASP A 8 -4.13 23.61 -30.89
N THR A 9 -4.71 24.43 -30.02
CA THR A 9 -4.36 24.47 -28.60
C THR A 9 -5.02 23.27 -27.91
N GLY A 10 -4.55 22.08 -28.24
CA GLY A 10 -4.93 20.84 -27.57
C GLY A 10 -4.43 20.85 -26.13
N GLY A 11 -5.27 21.32 -25.22
CA GLY A 11 -5.15 21.12 -23.79
C GLY A 11 -5.28 19.63 -23.49
N GLY A 12 -4.18 18.90 -23.65
CA GLY A 12 -4.10 17.51 -23.26
C GLY A 12 -4.08 17.44 -21.74
N ASP A 13 -5.21 17.08 -21.14
CA ASP A 13 -5.28 16.55 -19.79
C ASP A 13 -4.33 15.35 -19.69
N LYS A 14 -3.06 15.62 -19.38
CA LYS A 14 -2.06 14.59 -19.10
C LYS A 14 -2.49 13.92 -17.81
N LYS A 15 -3.25 12.84 -17.95
CA LYS A 15 -3.60 11.94 -16.87
C LYS A 15 -2.32 11.66 -16.08
N PRO A 16 -2.32 11.84 -14.74
CA PRO A 16 -1.12 11.65 -13.95
C PRO A 16 -0.57 10.23 -14.23
N PRO A 17 0.76 10.09 -14.33
CA PRO A 17 1.37 8.80 -14.60
C PRO A 17 0.88 7.79 -13.56
N ARG A 18 0.40 6.64 -14.04
CA ARG A 18 -0.01 5.54 -13.16
C ARG A 18 1.22 5.09 -12.39
N ARG A 19 1.15 5.17 -11.07
CA ARG A 19 2.21 4.65 -10.20
C ARG A 19 2.10 3.13 -10.14
N PRO A 20 3.20 2.39 -10.29
CA PRO A 20 3.18 0.94 -10.26
C PRO A 20 2.85 0.44 -8.84
N LEU A 21 2.20 -0.73 -8.77
CA LEU A 21 2.22 -1.56 -7.56
C LEU A 21 3.51 -2.37 -7.59
N ILE A 22 4.37 -2.19 -6.60
CA ILE A 22 5.68 -2.83 -6.57
C ILE A 22 5.69 -3.88 -5.44
N PRO A 23 5.91 -5.17 -5.75
CA PRO A 23 6.13 -6.18 -4.71
C PRO A 23 7.51 -6.01 -4.10
N VAL A 24 7.58 -5.99 -2.77
CA VAL A 24 8.82 -5.82 -1.99
C VAL A 24 8.84 -6.77 -0.80
N ASN A 25 10.05 -7.08 -0.33
CA ASN A 25 10.22 -7.67 1.00
C ASN A 25 10.25 -6.55 2.06
N VAL A 26 10.09 -6.92 3.34
CA VAL A 26 10.03 -5.99 4.47
C VAL A 26 11.32 -5.19 4.60
N ARG A 27 12.48 -5.80 4.33
CA ARG A 27 13.77 -5.09 4.39
C ARG A 27 13.82 -3.92 3.39
N VAL A 28 13.45 -4.17 2.14
CA VAL A 28 13.41 -3.14 1.08
C VAL A 28 12.42 -2.04 1.43
N PHE A 29 11.25 -2.39 1.97
CA PHE A 29 10.28 -1.40 2.45
C PHE A 29 10.87 -0.48 3.52
N HIS A 30 11.52 -1.04 4.55
CA HIS A 30 12.16 -0.24 5.60
C HIS A 30 13.27 0.66 5.07
N ASP A 31 14.12 0.13 4.19
CA ASP A 31 15.20 0.91 3.57
C ASP A 31 14.61 2.09 2.76
N ALA A 32 13.55 1.86 1.98
CA ALA A 32 12.86 2.90 1.20
C ALA A 32 12.20 3.97 2.06
N VAL A 33 11.50 3.57 3.14
CA VAL A 33 10.83 4.52 4.07
C VAL A 33 11.87 5.34 4.85
N THR A 34 13.00 4.74 5.21
CA THR A 34 14.07 5.45 5.96
C THR A 34 14.77 6.50 5.11
N GLN A 35 14.93 6.23 3.81
CA GLN A 35 15.54 7.16 2.85
C GLN A 35 14.57 8.25 2.38
N HIS A 36 13.28 8.09 2.67
CA HIS A 36 12.25 9.02 2.26
C HIS A 36 12.34 10.35 3.02
N SER A 37 12.40 11.46 2.28
CA SER A 37 12.56 12.81 2.84
C SER A 37 11.25 13.59 3.01
N GLY A 38 10.10 12.93 2.78
CA GLY A 38 8.75 13.48 2.98
C GLY A 38 7.87 13.45 1.73
N GLY A 39 6.55 13.48 1.92
CA GLY A 39 5.55 13.31 0.86
C GLY A 39 4.90 11.92 0.85
N ASP A 40 4.00 11.68 -0.10
CA ASP A 40 3.18 10.44 -0.15
C ASP A 40 3.88 9.24 -0.82
N ASP A 41 5.04 9.46 -1.47
CA ASP A 41 5.67 8.47 -2.35
C ASP A 41 7.03 8.07 -1.82
N ILE A 42 7.28 6.76 -1.71
CA ILE A 42 8.61 6.22 -1.45
C ILE A 42 9.31 5.88 -2.76
N GLU A 43 10.64 5.87 -2.77
CA GLU A 43 11.43 5.40 -3.92
C GLU A 43 11.85 3.95 -3.71
N VAL A 44 11.48 3.07 -4.64
CA VAL A 44 11.79 1.64 -4.62
C VAL A 44 12.41 1.27 -5.97
N PHE A 45 13.66 0.79 -5.96
CA PHE A 45 14.40 0.41 -7.16
C PHE A 45 14.47 1.53 -8.24
N GLY A 46 14.51 2.79 -7.83
CA GLY A 46 14.52 3.94 -8.75
C GLY A 46 13.14 4.37 -9.27
N ALA A 47 12.06 3.75 -8.79
CA ALA A 47 10.68 4.11 -9.15
C ALA A 47 9.92 4.69 -7.96
N ALA A 48 9.18 5.77 -8.19
CA ALA A 48 8.27 6.33 -7.19
C ALA A 48 7.05 5.42 -7.01
N ALA A 49 6.81 4.97 -5.77
CA ALA A 49 5.71 4.11 -5.38
C ALA A 49 4.90 4.75 -4.25
N ARG A 50 3.58 4.74 -4.40
CA ARG A 50 2.63 5.13 -3.34
C ARG A 50 2.08 3.92 -2.59
N VAL A 51 2.00 2.78 -3.28
CA VAL A 51 1.49 1.51 -2.75
C VAL A 51 2.49 0.42 -3.11
N VAL A 52 2.77 -0.44 -2.14
CA VAL A 52 3.62 -1.62 -2.30
C VAL A 52 2.84 -2.86 -1.88
N GLU A 53 3.26 -4.01 -2.40
CA GLU A 53 2.76 -5.31 -1.98
C GLU A 53 3.82 -6.02 -1.14
N ILE A 54 3.42 -6.56 0.01
CA ILE A 54 4.30 -7.32 0.91
C ILE A 54 3.59 -8.62 1.24
N LEU A 55 4.30 -9.74 1.07
CA LEU A 55 3.85 -11.06 1.50
C LEU A 55 4.67 -11.49 2.73
N GLY A 56 3.99 -11.82 3.83
CA GLY A 56 4.64 -12.26 5.06
C GLY A 56 3.73 -13.11 5.93
N ASN A 57 4.33 -13.80 6.90
CA ASN A 57 3.60 -14.54 7.91
C ASN A 57 3.07 -13.59 8.98
N ALA A 58 1.79 -13.70 9.34
CA ALA A 58 1.26 -13.03 10.51
C ALA A 58 1.88 -13.64 11.78
N ARG A 59 2.67 -12.85 12.51
CA ARG A 59 3.26 -13.23 13.81
C ARG A 59 2.38 -12.85 14.98
N ASP A 60 1.62 -11.78 14.80
CA ASP A 60 0.71 -11.25 15.80
C ASP A 60 -0.48 -10.57 15.12
N VAL A 61 -1.63 -10.64 15.77
CA VAL A 61 -2.89 -10.08 15.31
C VAL A 61 -3.61 -9.46 16.50
N GLU A 62 -3.70 -8.14 16.51
CA GLU A 62 -4.48 -7.36 17.47
C GLU A 62 -5.67 -6.74 16.75
N HIS A 63 -6.73 -6.40 17.48
CA HIS A 63 -7.83 -5.64 16.92
C HIS A 63 -8.37 -4.63 17.95
N ASP A 64 -8.89 -3.53 17.44
CA ASP A 64 -9.68 -2.58 18.21
C ASP A 64 -11.09 -2.47 17.60
N GLY A 65 -11.84 -1.42 17.95
CA GLY A 65 -13.19 -1.20 17.44
C GLY A 65 -13.24 -0.76 15.97
N LEU A 66 -12.14 -0.24 15.42
CA LEU A 66 -12.06 0.43 14.12
C LEU A 66 -11.12 -0.27 13.14
N ALA A 67 -10.22 -1.14 13.61
CA ALA A 67 -9.20 -1.74 12.78
C ALA A 67 -8.67 -3.07 13.32
N ILE A 68 -8.08 -3.83 12.40
CA ILE A 68 -7.24 -4.98 12.69
C ILE A 68 -5.78 -4.56 12.44
N HIS A 69 -4.91 -4.91 13.38
CA HIS A 69 -3.47 -4.67 13.32
C HIS A 69 -2.75 -6.00 13.20
N TRP A 70 -1.96 -6.17 12.14
CA TRP A 70 -1.09 -7.34 11.97
C TRP A 70 0.36 -6.93 12.15
N THR A 71 1.14 -7.82 12.76
CA THR A 71 2.58 -7.83 12.60
C THR A 71 2.94 -8.91 11.58
N LEU A 72 3.38 -8.50 10.39
CA LEU A 72 3.82 -9.40 9.33
C LEU A 72 5.35 -9.55 9.37
N ASP A 73 5.83 -10.77 9.15
CA ASP A 73 7.25 -11.10 9.07
C ASP A 73 7.51 -12.00 7.87
N ASP A 74 8.42 -11.57 7.00
CA ASP A 74 8.79 -12.30 5.77
C ASP A 74 10.20 -12.89 5.82
N PHE A 75 10.75 -13.03 7.04
CA PHE A 75 12.13 -13.42 7.32
C PHE A 75 13.23 -12.43 6.88
N THR A 76 12.89 -11.32 6.23
CA THR A 76 13.82 -10.20 5.98
C THR A 76 13.64 -9.06 6.99
N GLY A 77 12.51 -9.06 7.70
CA GLY A 77 12.20 -8.20 8.82
C GLY A 77 10.73 -8.32 9.21
N SER A 78 10.27 -7.45 10.10
CA SER A 78 8.86 -7.37 10.49
C SER A 78 8.28 -5.97 10.23
N VAL A 79 7.00 -5.90 9.86
CA VAL A 79 6.26 -4.66 9.59
C VAL A 79 4.87 -4.71 10.24
N ARG A 80 4.41 -3.57 10.77
CA ARG A 80 3.06 -3.44 11.31
C ARG A 80 2.13 -2.93 10.21
N CYS A 81 1.04 -3.65 9.97
CA CYS A 81 0.02 -3.34 8.99
C CYS A 81 -1.31 -3.09 9.69
N LYS A 82 -2.13 -2.17 9.14
CA LYS A 82 -3.45 -1.83 9.67
C LYS A 82 -4.49 -1.90 8.56
N MET A 83 -5.57 -2.64 8.77
CA MET A 83 -6.78 -2.63 7.93
C MET A 83 -7.90 -2.02 8.74
N TYR A 84 -8.52 -0.97 8.19
CA TYR A 84 -9.70 -0.38 8.78
C TYR A 84 -10.92 -1.29 8.54
N LEU A 85 -11.74 -1.45 9.57
CA LEU A 85 -13.03 -2.11 9.49
C LEU A 85 -14.06 -1.06 9.07
N GLU A 86 -14.84 -1.34 8.04
CA GLU A 86 -16.05 -0.55 7.76
C GLU A 86 -17.12 -0.87 8.82
N GLU A 87 -17.95 0.10 9.22
CA GLU A 87 -19.01 -0.12 10.23
C GLU A 87 -19.95 -1.28 9.87
N SER A 88 -20.10 -1.57 8.58
CA SER A 88 -20.90 -2.67 8.04
C SER A 88 -20.14 -4.00 7.89
N ASP A 89 -18.82 -4.02 8.04
CA ASP A 89 -17.99 -5.22 7.82
C ASP A 89 -17.75 -5.96 9.14
N THR A 90 -18.83 -6.52 9.71
CA THR A 90 -18.76 -7.43 10.86
C THR A 90 -17.98 -8.70 10.53
N THR A 91 -17.90 -9.07 9.25
CA THR A 91 -17.17 -10.23 8.74
C THR A 91 -15.67 -10.17 9.01
N GLY A 92 -15.04 -9.00 8.94
CA GLY A 92 -13.62 -8.84 9.27
C GLY A 92 -13.34 -9.11 10.75
N ARG A 93 -14.19 -8.56 11.63
CA ARG A 93 -14.10 -8.74 13.08
C ARG A 93 -14.38 -10.18 13.51
N ASP A 94 -15.39 -10.80 12.93
CA ASP A 94 -15.78 -12.18 13.27
C ASP A 94 -14.71 -13.20 12.83
N LYS A 95 -14.10 -13.00 11.66
CA LYS A 95 -12.98 -13.84 11.18
C LYS A 95 -11.73 -13.70 12.06
N VAL A 96 -11.41 -12.49 12.53
CA VAL A 96 -10.29 -12.31 13.47
C VAL A 96 -10.58 -13.02 14.79
N ASN A 97 -11.79 -12.89 15.32
CA ASN A 97 -12.20 -13.62 16.51
C ASN A 97 -12.11 -15.14 16.33
N GLU A 98 -12.44 -15.66 15.14
CA GLU A 98 -12.29 -17.08 14.81
C GLU A 98 -10.80 -17.50 14.76
N ILE A 99 -9.94 -16.74 14.09
CA ILE A 99 -8.49 -16.99 14.05
C ILE A 99 -7.89 -16.98 15.45
N LEU A 100 -8.24 -15.98 16.29
CA LEU A 100 -7.75 -15.87 17.66
C LEU A 100 -8.28 -17.00 18.58
N LYS A 101 -9.49 -17.50 18.33
CA LYS A 101 -10.04 -18.65 19.06
C LYS A 101 -9.37 -19.96 18.67
N ASN A 102 -9.05 -20.13 17.38
CA ASN A 102 -8.46 -21.36 16.84
C ASN A 102 -6.92 -21.41 16.97
N GLY A 103 -6.28 -20.28 17.30
CA GLY A 103 -4.83 -20.18 17.54
C GLY A 103 -4.37 -20.51 18.96
N LYS A 104 -5.22 -21.16 19.78
CA LYS A 104 -4.88 -21.68 21.12
C LYS A 104 -4.83 -23.19 21.14
#